data_AF-A0A3Q0GDF9-F1
#
_entry.id   AF-A0A3Q0GDF9-F1
#
_cell.length_a   1.000
_cell.length_b   1.000
_cell.length_c   1.000
_cell.angle_alpha   90.00
_cell.angle_beta   90.00
_cell.angle_gamma   90.00
#
_symmetry.space_group_name_H-M   'P 1'
#
loop_
_entity.id
_entity.type
_entity.pdbx_description
1 polymer ?
#
loop_
_entity_poly.entity_id
_entity_poly.type
_entity_poly.pdbx_seq_one_letter_code
_entity_poly.pdbx_strand_id
1 'polypeptide(L)'
;MAAFNKLIIGIAVTSFTIFQLLFHVLSAWASARITPGFNSLNQKRKIEWNSRTVSTFHALVVGVFCVYILLYDEAVNADPIWGDPSIVKLNIAITTGYLISDLLLITYYWKAIGDIFFVIHHLMALYAYYFVLGEGLLAYFGNFRLLAEFSTPFVNQRCAIFPCKFDLKIKVAMGLSASSPSLAVQSPNVSEHQTASPPSECPMHQKKMEGCAVHVKSSDQGAENQNVVPAHQEHAYEYVVCPVKSGSSQTTDDIDPRNMMPPPNQVPSPDQPFPLSTVREESTIPRAYSEKKWVYPSEQMFWNAMLKKGWRWKKDDISPEDMTNIIKIHNQNNEQAWKEILKWEALHVVECPCGPTLIRFGGKAKEYSPRARIRSWMGYELPFDRHDWIVDRCGKEVRYVIDYYDGGEVDKDYQFTILDVRPAFDSISAIWDRMKVAWWRWTS
;
A
#
# COMPACT_ATOMS: atom_id res chain seq x y z
N MET A 1 51.02 7.92 -13.49
CA MET A 1 50.37 6.58 -13.44
C MET A 1 50.78 5.73 -12.23
N ALA A 2 52.08 5.51 -11.93
CA ALA A 2 52.49 4.61 -10.84
C ALA A 2 52.02 4.98 -9.41
N ALA A 3 51.93 6.28 -9.06
CA ALA A 3 51.42 6.73 -7.76
C ALA A 3 49.90 6.53 -7.61
N PHE A 4 49.17 6.73 -8.70
CA PHE A 4 47.71 6.61 -8.74
C PHE A 4 47.26 5.15 -8.56
N ASN A 5 48.02 4.18 -9.10
CA ASN A 5 47.75 2.76 -8.87
C ASN A 5 47.95 2.36 -7.40
N LYS A 6 48.96 2.92 -6.71
CA LYS A 6 49.18 2.67 -5.28
C LYS A 6 48.07 3.27 -4.41
N LEU A 7 47.59 4.46 -4.77
CA LEU A 7 46.49 5.12 -4.07
C LEU A 7 45.18 4.33 -4.20
N ILE A 8 44.82 3.87 -5.41
CA ILE A 8 43.63 3.05 -5.65
C ILE A 8 43.66 1.76 -4.84
N ILE A 9 44.80 1.05 -4.86
CA ILE A 9 44.98 -0.17 -4.07
C ILE A 9 44.85 0.14 -2.58
N GLY A 10 45.48 1.23 -2.11
CA GLY A 10 45.36 1.68 -0.72
C GLY A 10 43.91 1.96 -0.31
N ILE A 11 43.12 2.63 -1.16
CA ILE A 11 41.70 2.90 -0.93
C ILE A 11 40.90 1.59 -0.89
N ALA A 12 41.10 0.69 -1.85
CA ALA A 12 40.38 -0.58 -1.90
C ALA A 12 40.67 -1.46 -0.67
N VAL A 13 41.94 -1.54 -0.24
CA VAL A 13 42.34 -2.26 0.98
C VAL A 13 41.74 -1.61 2.22
N THR A 14 41.78 -0.29 2.32
CA THR A 14 41.19 0.45 3.45
C THR A 14 39.68 0.22 3.51
N SER A 15 39.01 0.30 2.36
CA SER A 15 37.58 0.01 2.23
C SER A 15 37.26 -1.42 2.69
N PHE A 16 38.00 -2.42 2.19
CA PHE A 16 37.87 -3.81 2.63
C PHE A 16 37.96 -3.93 4.17
N THR A 17 38.97 -3.33 4.79
CA THR A 17 39.14 -3.39 6.25
C THR A 17 37.99 -2.70 6.98
N ILE A 18 37.53 -1.54 6.51
CA ILE A 18 36.39 -0.84 7.09
C ILE A 18 35.14 -1.72 7.03
N PHE A 19 34.81 -2.30 5.87
CA PHE A 19 33.60 -3.12 5.71
C PHE A 19 33.65 -4.42 6.53
N GLN A 20 34.83 -5.03 6.70
CA GLN A 20 35.02 -6.14 7.64
C GLN A 20 34.78 -5.74 9.11
N LEU A 21 35.30 -4.58 9.53
CA LEU A 21 35.06 -4.04 10.87
C LEU A 21 33.58 -3.69 11.09
N LEU A 22 32.93 -3.13 10.06
CA LEU A 22 31.50 -2.82 10.09
C LEU A 22 30.67 -4.09 10.31
N PHE A 23 30.99 -5.18 9.60
CA PHE A 23 30.26 -6.45 9.72
C PHE A 23 30.48 -7.13 11.08
N HIS A 24 31.74 -7.27 11.50
CA HIS A 24 32.09 -8.04 12.68
C HIS A 24 31.84 -7.32 14.00
N VAL A 25 31.93 -5.99 14.02
CA VAL A 25 31.90 -5.20 15.25
C VAL A 25 30.77 -4.18 15.23
N LEU A 26 30.84 -3.21 14.31
CA LEU A 26 30.00 -2.00 14.43
C LEU A 26 28.52 -2.30 14.23
N SER A 27 28.18 -3.19 13.28
CA SER A 27 26.79 -3.53 12.98
C SER A 27 26.10 -4.21 14.17
N ALA A 28 26.75 -5.18 14.81
CA ALA A 28 26.20 -5.84 16.01
C ALA A 28 26.11 -4.86 17.19
N TRP A 29 27.16 -4.04 17.41
CA TRP A 29 27.21 -3.05 18.48
C TRP A 29 26.11 -1.99 18.37
N ALA A 30 25.86 -1.49 17.16
CA ALA A 30 24.82 -0.51 16.88
C ALA A 30 23.43 -1.15 16.95
N SER A 31 23.25 -2.31 16.31
CA SER A 31 21.95 -3.00 16.25
C SER A 31 21.46 -3.44 17.64
N ALA A 32 22.35 -3.86 18.53
CA ALA A 32 22.01 -4.20 19.91
C ALA A 32 21.50 -3.00 20.74
N ARG A 33 21.85 -1.76 20.36
CA ARG A 33 21.42 -0.53 21.04
C ARG A 33 20.18 0.10 20.42
N ILE A 34 20.06 0.03 19.10
CA ILE A 34 18.97 0.65 18.36
C ILE A 34 17.74 -0.26 18.33
N THR A 35 17.94 -1.57 18.21
CA THR A 35 16.86 -2.55 18.01
C THR A 35 16.86 -3.58 19.14
N PRO A 36 15.95 -3.47 20.13
CA PRO A 36 15.91 -4.40 21.26
C PRO A 36 15.68 -5.86 20.83
N GLY A 37 15.01 -6.09 19.69
CA GLY A 37 14.80 -7.42 19.11
C GLY A 37 16.07 -8.11 18.60
N PHE A 38 17.14 -7.37 18.29
CA PHE A 38 18.38 -7.95 17.72
C PHE A 38 19.02 -8.98 18.66
N ASN A 39 19.01 -8.73 19.97
CA ASN A 39 19.64 -9.62 20.95
C ASN A 39 18.93 -10.98 21.02
N SER A 40 17.62 -11.02 20.74
CA SER A 40 16.79 -12.22 20.73
C SER A 40 16.96 -13.10 19.47
N LEU A 41 17.65 -12.60 18.44
CA LEU A 41 17.84 -13.33 17.19
C LEU A 41 18.83 -14.50 17.33
N ASN A 42 18.59 -15.56 16.54
CA ASN A 42 19.55 -16.65 16.39
C ASN A 42 20.79 -16.19 15.61
N GLN A 43 21.88 -16.97 15.70
CA GLN A 43 23.16 -16.59 15.09
C GLN A 43 23.07 -16.41 13.57
N LYS A 44 22.31 -17.28 12.87
CA LYS A 44 22.09 -17.18 11.41
C LYS A 44 21.45 -15.86 11.01
N ARG A 45 20.39 -15.44 11.72
CA ARG A 45 19.67 -14.19 11.50
C ARG A 45 20.49 -12.97 11.87
N LYS A 46 21.36 -13.06 12.90
CA LYS A 46 22.30 -11.98 13.25
C LYS A 46 23.33 -11.76 12.13
N ILE A 47 23.83 -12.84 11.53
CA ILE A 47 24.76 -12.77 10.38
C ILE A 47 24.07 -12.12 9.17
N GLU A 48 22.85 -12.55 8.83
CA GLU A 48 22.05 -11.98 7.75
C GLU A 48 21.73 -10.49 8.00
N TRP A 49 21.34 -10.15 9.23
CA TRP A 49 21.09 -8.77 9.65
C TRP A 49 22.32 -7.87 9.49
N ASN A 50 23.48 -8.35 9.95
CA ASN A 50 24.72 -7.60 9.85
C ASN A 50 25.13 -7.40 8.39
N SER A 51 25.04 -8.45 7.56
CA SER A 51 25.33 -8.35 6.11
C SER A 51 24.42 -7.32 5.42
N ARG A 52 23.11 -7.32 5.72
CA ARG A 52 22.16 -6.32 5.18
C ARG A 52 22.46 -4.90 5.66
N THR A 53 22.85 -4.73 6.92
CA THR A 53 23.19 -3.42 7.48
C THR A 53 24.42 -2.85 6.77
N VAL A 54 25.44 -3.67 6.55
CA VAL A 54 26.70 -3.28 5.92
C VAL A 54 26.52 -2.96 4.44
N SER A 55 25.77 -3.78 3.70
CA SER A 55 25.42 -3.51 2.29
C SER A 55 24.56 -2.25 2.13
N THR A 56 23.63 -1.98 3.06
CA THR A 56 22.87 -0.73 3.07
C THR A 56 23.77 0.48 3.34
N PHE A 57 24.74 0.38 4.26
CA PHE A 57 25.70 1.46 4.49
C PHE A 57 26.56 1.72 3.25
N HIS A 58 27.08 0.66 2.61
CA HIS A 58 27.80 0.76 1.34
C HIS A 58 26.99 1.51 0.29
N ALA A 59 25.77 1.06 0.02
CA ALA A 59 24.88 1.64 -0.98
C ALA A 59 24.59 3.14 -0.76
N LEU A 60 24.42 3.57 0.49
CA LEU A 60 24.20 4.98 0.81
C LEU A 60 25.44 5.82 0.54
N VAL A 61 26.62 5.34 0.94
CA VAL A 61 27.88 6.05 0.70
C VAL A 61 28.14 6.20 -0.80
N VAL A 62 28.13 5.09 -1.54
CA VAL A 62 28.45 5.11 -2.98
C VAL A 62 27.36 5.79 -3.81
N GLY A 63 26.10 5.68 -3.38
CA GLY A 63 24.97 6.37 -4.00
C GLY A 63 25.10 7.89 -3.93
N VAL A 64 25.55 8.44 -2.79
CA VAL A 64 25.81 9.89 -2.65
C VAL A 64 26.94 10.32 -3.61
N PHE A 65 28.03 9.56 -3.69
CA PHE A 65 29.09 9.83 -4.66
C PHE A 65 28.57 9.75 -6.10
N CYS A 66 27.73 8.76 -6.44
CA CYS A 66 27.17 8.62 -7.79
C CYS A 66 26.33 9.81 -8.21
N VAL A 67 25.44 10.29 -7.32
CA VAL A 67 24.62 11.47 -7.56
C VAL A 67 25.49 12.72 -7.67
N TYR A 68 26.51 12.86 -6.81
CA TYR A 68 27.45 13.98 -6.90
C TYR A 68 28.17 14.02 -8.25
N ILE A 69 28.69 12.89 -8.72
CA ILE A 69 29.38 12.79 -10.01
C ILE A 69 28.43 13.19 -11.14
N LEU A 70 27.18 12.69 -11.15
CA LEU A 70 26.22 13.02 -12.21
C LEU A 70 25.82 14.50 -12.22
N LEU A 71 25.78 15.16 -11.06
CA LEU A 71 25.33 16.55 -10.97
C LEU A 71 26.47 17.57 -11.13
N TYR A 72 27.70 17.23 -10.74
CA TYR A 72 28.78 18.21 -10.58
C TYR A 72 30.09 17.84 -11.27
N ASP A 73 30.29 16.62 -11.77
CA ASP A 73 31.51 16.24 -12.48
C ASP A 73 31.40 16.54 -13.98
N GLU A 74 31.74 17.78 -14.35
CA GLU A 74 31.67 18.24 -15.74
C GLU A 74 32.60 17.45 -16.67
N ALA A 75 33.74 16.95 -16.19
CA ALA A 75 34.71 16.23 -17.02
C ALA A 75 34.17 14.88 -17.49
N VAL A 76 33.56 14.11 -16.57
CA VAL A 76 32.96 12.81 -16.89
C VAL A 76 31.64 12.95 -17.65
N ASN A 77 30.89 14.03 -17.42
CA ASN A 77 29.62 14.29 -18.10
C ASN A 77 29.81 14.85 -19.52
N ALA A 78 30.86 15.64 -19.76
CA ALA A 78 31.16 16.21 -21.08
C ALA A 78 31.73 15.16 -22.05
N ASP A 79 32.56 14.24 -21.55
CA ASP A 79 33.06 13.10 -22.32
C ASP A 79 32.81 11.78 -21.55
N PRO A 80 31.68 11.11 -21.82
CA PRO A 80 31.32 9.86 -21.15
C PRO A 80 32.30 8.70 -21.35
N ILE A 81 33.17 8.77 -22.37
CA ILE A 81 34.07 7.68 -22.74
C ILE A 81 35.49 7.95 -22.22
N TRP A 82 35.98 9.19 -22.35
CA TRP A 82 37.38 9.56 -22.09
C TRP A 82 37.57 10.66 -21.04
N GLY A 83 36.50 11.16 -20.41
CA GLY A 83 36.58 12.18 -19.36
C GLY A 83 37.43 11.75 -18.17
N ASP A 84 38.04 12.69 -17.44
CA ASP A 84 38.89 12.41 -16.27
C ASP A 84 38.08 11.68 -15.18
N PRO A 85 38.36 10.39 -14.93
CA PRO A 85 37.51 9.58 -14.07
C PRO A 85 37.96 9.62 -12.60
N SER A 86 38.70 10.63 -12.15
CA SER A 86 39.35 10.64 -10.84
C SER A 86 38.38 10.38 -9.67
N ILE A 87 37.22 11.05 -9.65
CA ILE A 87 36.19 10.85 -8.60
C ILE A 87 35.47 9.51 -8.78
N VAL A 88 35.21 9.11 -10.03
CA VAL A 88 34.62 7.80 -10.35
C VAL A 88 35.51 6.66 -9.88
N LYS A 89 36.82 6.75 -10.12
CA LYS A 89 37.82 5.75 -9.71
C LYS A 89 37.93 5.67 -8.20
N LEU A 90 37.81 6.78 -7.48
CA LEU A 90 37.69 6.77 -6.01
C LEU A 90 36.46 5.97 -5.56
N ASN A 91 35.28 6.28 -6.11
CA ASN A 91 34.03 5.60 -5.74
C ASN A 91 34.04 4.10 -6.10
N ILE A 92 34.57 3.74 -7.27
CA ILE A 92 34.72 2.35 -7.71
C ILE A 92 35.78 1.61 -6.88
N ALA A 93 36.87 2.27 -6.45
CA ALA A 93 37.87 1.66 -5.58
C ALA A 93 37.28 1.33 -4.20
N ILE A 94 36.46 2.24 -3.63
CA ILE A 94 35.70 1.97 -2.41
C ILE A 94 34.78 0.76 -2.62
N THR A 95 34.04 0.74 -3.73
CA THR A 95 33.12 -0.35 -4.08
C THR A 95 33.85 -1.68 -4.26
N THR A 96 35.02 -1.68 -4.89
CA THR A 96 35.83 -2.89 -5.09
C THR A 96 36.27 -3.48 -3.74
N GLY A 97 36.72 -2.65 -2.80
CA GLY A 97 37.03 -3.10 -1.44
C GLY A 97 35.84 -3.73 -0.72
N TYR A 98 34.65 -3.12 -0.85
CA TYR A 98 33.40 -3.68 -0.33
C TYR A 98 33.06 -5.02 -0.98
N LEU A 99 33.08 -5.13 -2.31
CA LEU A 99 32.70 -6.36 -3.02
C LEU A 99 33.63 -7.52 -2.68
N ILE A 100 34.94 -7.28 -2.51
CA ILE A 100 35.88 -8.30 -2.05
C ILE A 100 35.56 -8.72 -0.62
N SER A 101 35.24 -7.77 0.26
CA SER A 101 34.83 -8.04 1.64
C SER A 101 33.55 -8.87 1.69
N ASP A 102 32.53 -8.48 0.94
CA ASP A 102 31.23 -9.15 0.93
C ASP A 102 31.33 -10.55 0.31
N LEU A 103 32.11 -10.72 -0.77
CA LEU A 103 32.39 -12.04 -1.35
C LEU A 103 33.08 -12.99 -0.35
N LEU A 104 34.02 -12.48 0.45
CA LEU A 104 34.65 -13.26 1.51
C LEU A 104 33.64 -13.67 2.60
N LEU A 105 32.75 -12.76 2.99
CA LEU A 105 31.71 -13.05 3.98
C LEU A 105 30.68 -14.07 3.45
N ILE A 106 30.26 -13.94 2.19
CA ILE A 106 29.34 -14.87 1.51
C ILE A 106 29.93 -16.28 1.47
N THR A 107 31.20 -16.41 1.11
CA THR A 107 31.89 -17.70 1.03
C THR A 107 32.11 -18.32 2.41
N TYR A 108 32.51 -17.52 3.42
CA TYR A 108 32.71 -18.01 4.79
C TYR A 108 31.39 -18.38 5.48
N TYR A 109 30.36 -17.55 5.35
CA TYR A 109 29.03 -17.74 5.94
C TYR A 109 28.02 -18.34 4.95
N TRP A 110 28.46 -19.27 4.11
CA TRP A 110 27.65 -19.87 3.05
C TRP A 110 26.28 -20.37 3.53
N LYS A 111 26.23 -21.03 4.69
CA LYS A 111 24.98 -21.56 5.27
C LYS A 111 23.98 -20.46 5.69
N ALA A 112 24.45 -19.24 5.91
CA ALA A 112 23.63 -18.10 6.34
C ALA A 112 23.21 -17.22 5.17
N ILE A 113 24.15 -16.83 4.31
CA ILE A 113 23.97 -15.78 3.29
C ILE A 113 24.48 -16.21 1.89
N GLY A 114 24.88 -17.46 1.71
CA GLY A 114 25.43 -17.97 0.45
C GLY A 114 24.38 -18.06 -0.66
N ASP A 115 24.70 -17.48 -1.82
CA ASP A 115 23.94 -17.62 -3.06
C ASP A 115 24.91 -17.59 -4.26
N ILE A 116 24.78 -18.55 -5.17
CA ILE A 116 25.61 -18.64 -6.38
C ILE A 116 25.40 -17.44 -7.31
N PHE A 117 24.18 -16.88 -7.37
CA PHE A 117 23.91 -15.70 -8.18
C PHE A 117 24.64 -14.47 -7.64
N PHE A 118 24.72 -14.32 -6.31
CA PHE A 118 25.50 -13.25 -5.70
C PHE A 118 26.99 -13.41 -5.95
N VAL A 119 27.53 -14.63 -5.88
CA VAL A 119 28.94 -14.89 -6.21
C VAL A 119 29.24 -14.50 -7.66
N ILE A 120 28.43 -14.95 -8.62
CA ILE A 120 28.61 -14.61 -10.04
C ILE A 120 28.49 -13.09 -10.25
N HIS A 121 27.49 -12.46 -9.63
CA HIS A 121 27.31 -11.00 -9.68
C HIS A 121 28.56 -10.25 -9.20
N HIS A 122 29.11 -10.63 -8.04
CA HIS A 122 30.31 -10.01 -7.48
C HIS A 122 31.53 -10.19 -8.37
N LEU A 123 31.75 -11.40 -8.92
CA LEU A 123 32.88 -11.67 -9.81
C LEU A 123 32.78 -10.85 -11.11
N MET A 124 31.59 -10.77 -11.71
CA MET A 124 31.35 -9.97 -12.92
C MET A 124 31.52 -8.47 -12.65
N ALA A 125 31.04 -7.97 -11.50
CA ALA A 125 31.23 -6.58 -11.09
C ALA A 125 32.71 -6.24 -10.87
N LEU A 126 33.46 -7.10 -10.16
CA LEU A 126 34.90 -6.94 -9.96
C LEU A 126 35.68 -6.95 -11.28
N TYR A 127 35.31 -7.85 -12.21
CA TYR A 127 35.90 -7.89 -13.54
C TYR A 127 35.65 -6.61 -14.33
N ALA A 128 34.43 -6.08 -14.32
CA ALA A 128 34.11 -4.81 -14.97
C ALA A 128 34.87 -3.63 -14.35
N TYR A 129 34.93 -3.56 -13.02
CA TYR A 129 35.61 -2.48 -12.29
C TYR A 129 37.13 -2.52 -12.43
N TYR A 130 37.73 -3.68 -12.68
CA TYR A 130 39.15 -3.78 -13.01
C TYR A 130 39.51 -2.91 -14.23
N PHE A 131 38.71 -2.95 -15.31
CA PHE A 131 38.96 -2.11 -16.50
C PHE A 131 38.78 -0.62 -16.22
N VAL A 132 37.77 -0.25 -15.42
CA VAL A 132 37.53 1.16 -15.08
C VAL A 132 38.68 1.69 -14.22
N LEU A 133 39.17 0.92 -13.24
CA LEU A 133 40.28 1.35 -12.38
C LEU A 133 41.62 1.38 -13.12
N GLY A 134 41.91 0.33 -13.91
CA GLY A 134 43.16 0.17 -14.66
C GLY A 134 43.27 1.13 -15.84
N GLU A 135 42.33 1.05 -16.77
CA GLU A 135 42.38 1.77 -18.05
C GLU A 135 41.64 3.11 -18.01
N GLY A 136 40.77 3.35 -17.02
CA GLY A 136 39.97 4.57 -16.93
C GLY A 136 38.83 4.68 -17.95
N LEU A 137 38.59 3.62 -18.72
CA LEU A 137 37.56 3.56 -19.75
C LEU A 137 36.16 3.42 -19.14
N LEU A 138 35.17 4.00 -19.80
CA LEU A 138 33.73 3.82 -19.50
C LEU A 138 33.34 4.24 -18.08
N ALA A 139 34.06 5.20 -17.49
CA ALA A 139 33.83 5.67 -16.13
C ALA A 139 32.39 6.18 -15.90
N TYR A 140 31.83 6.90 -16.86
CA TYR A 140 30.44 7.35 -16.81
C TYR A 140 29.46 6.16 -16.68
N PHE A 141 29.63 5.12 -17.50
CA PHE A 141 28.79 3.92 -17.45
C PHE A 141 28.99 3.12 -16.16
N GLY A 142 30.22 3.06 -15.65
CA GLY A 142 30.53 2.47 -14.35
C GLY A 142 29.78 3.18 -13.21
N ASN A 143 29.79 4.51 -13.21
CA ASN A 143 29.04 5.33 -12.26
C ASN A 143 27.53 5.16 -12.40
N PHE A 144 27.01 5.19 -13.62
CA PHE A 144 25.59 5.00 -13.90
C PHE A 144 25.09 3.62 -13.44
N ARG A 145 25.88 2.56 -13.67
CA ARG A 145 25.55 1.21 -13.20
C ARG A 145 25.59 1.11 -11.68
N LEU A 146 26.54 1.79 -11.04
CA LEU A 146 26.69 1.82 -9.59
C LEU A 146 25.53 2.55 -8.90
N LEU A 147 24.83 3.47 -9.60
CA LEU A 147 23.61 4.09 -9.11
C LEU A 147 22.49 3.07 -8.80
N ALA A 148 22.49 1.90 -9.44
CA ALA A 148 21.54 0.82 -9.14
C ALA A 148 21.68 0.30 -7.69
N GLU A 149 22.85 0.45 -7.05
CA GLU A 149 23.05 0.11 -5.64
C GLU A 149 22.19 0.99 -4.72
N PHE A 150 21.74 2.16 -5.18
CA PHE A 150 20.79 2.98 -4.43
C PHE A 150 19.44 2.27 -4.18
N SER A 151 19.14 1.20 -4.93
CA SER A 151 17.97 0.35 -4.67
C SER A 151 18.18 -0.63 -3.49
N THR A 152 19.43 -0.94 -3.12
CA THR A 152 19.81 -1.94 -2.10
C THR A 152 19.20 -1.66 -0.72
N PRO A 153 19.15 -0.40 -0.21
CA PRO A 153 18.42 -0.09 1.02
C PRO A 153 16.94 -0.52 0.94
N PHE A 154 16.26 -0.27 -0.18
CA PHE A 154 14.84 -0.59 -0.34
C PHE A 154 14.60 -2.10 -0.48
N VAL A 155 15.50 -2.82 -1.17
CA VAL A 155 15.44 -4.29 -1.29
C VAL A 155 15.73 -4.97 0.04
N ASN A 156 16.76 -4.52 0.77
CA ASN A 156 17.06 -5.01 2.12
C ASN A 156 15.89 -4.73 3.08
N GLN A 157 15.14 -3.65 2.85
CA GLN A 157 13.93 -3.33 3.59
C GLN A 157 12.69 -4.14 3.19
N ARG A 158 12.69 -4.88 2.06
CA ARG A 158 11.54 -5.68 1.60
C ARG A 158 11.12 -6.77 2.58
N CYS A 159 12.06 -7.37 3.31
CA CYS A 159 11.75 -8.32 4.38
C CYS A 159 11.02 -7.69 5.57
N ALA A 160 11.13 -6.38 5.74
CA ALA A 160 10.52 -5.64 6.82
C ALA A 160 9.22 -4.94 6.34
N ILE A 161 9.09 -4.62 5.05
CA ILE A 161 7.93 -3.87 4.53
C ILE A 161 6.78 -4.79 4.05
N PHE A 162 7.07 -6.06 3.71
CA PHE A 162 6.05 -7.05 3.36
C PHE A 162 5.95 -8.16 4.41
N PRO A 163 5.04 -8.05 5.38
CA PRO A 163 4.68 -9.19 6.17
C PRO A 163 3.56 -9.96 5.47
N CYS A 164 3.85 -11.20 5.10
CA CYS A 164 2.90 -12.32 5.14
C CYS A 164 2.41 -12.60 6.60
N LYS A 165 2.29 -11.56 7.44
CA LYS A 165 1.99 -11.62 8.89
C LYS A 165 1.29 -10.38 9.44
N PHE A 166 0.67 -9.56 8.59
CA PHE A 166 -0.17 -8.45 9.09
C PHE A 166 -1.41 -8.96 9.85
N ASP A 167 -1.87 -10.17 9.53
CA ASP A 167 -3.13 -10.73 10.05
C ASP A 167 -3.04 -11.19 11.53
N LEU A 168 -1.84 -11.41 12.08
CA LEU A 168 -1.68 -11.99 13.43
C LEU A 168 -1.74 -10.96 14.57
N LYS A 169 -1.20 -9.75 14.37
CA LYS A 169 -1.19 -8.71 15.43
C LYS A 169 -2.54 -8.01 15.58
N ILE A 170 -3.33 -7.90 14.50
CA ILE A 170 -4.69 -7.36 14.56
C ILE A 170 -5.64 -8.32 15.30
N LYS A 171 -5.53 -9.64 15.06
CA LYS A 171 -6.32 -10.65 15.80
C LYS A 171 -6.07 -10.61 17.31
N VAL A 172 -4.82 -10.37 17.73
CA VAL A 172 -4.47 -10.23 19.15
C VAL A 172 -4.98 -8.91 19.75
N ALA A 173 -4.92 -7.79 19.00
CA ALA A 173 -5.50 -6.52 19.44
C ALA A 173 -7.04 -6.54 19.49
N MET A 174 -7.68 -7.40 18.68
CA MET A 174 -9.13 -7.61 18.65
C MET A 174 -9.63 -8.74 19.57
N GLY A 175 -8.76 -9.34 20.40
CA GLY A 175 -9.17 -10.35 21.40
C GLY A 175 -9.66 -11.68 20.82
N LEU A 176 -9.36 -11.98 19.55
CA LEU A 176 -9.77 -13.23 18.90
C LEU A 176 -8.63 -14.27 18.99
N SER A 177 -8.93 -15.43 19.58
CA SER A 177 -7.98 -16.52 19.80
C SER A 177 -7.42 -17.06 18.49
N ALA A 178 -6.09 -17.21 18.44
CA ALA A 178 -5.37 -17.75 17.30
C ALA A 178 -5.42 -19.28 17.30
N SER A 179 -6.44 -19.87 16.70
CA SER A 179 -6.38 -21.28 16.27
C SER A 179 -5.98 -21.34 14.80
N SER A 180 -4.77 -21.81 14.53
CA SER A 180 -4.30 -22.15 13.19
C SER A 180 -4.99 -23.43 12.68
N PRO A 181 -5.46 -23.51 11.44
CA PRO A 181 -5.79 -24.79 10.84
C PRO A 181 -4.50 -25.41 10.26
N SER A 182 -4.07 -26.50 10.89
CA SER A 182 -3.08 -27.43 10.34
C SER A 182 -3.68 -28.15 9.13
N LEU A 183 -3.03 -28.04 7.97
CA LEU A 183 -3.33 -28.84 6.79
C LEU A 183 -2.97 -30.31 7.07
N ALA A 184 -3.98 -31.19 7.08
CA ALA A 184 -3.80 -32.61 6.87
C ALA A 184 -4.66 -33.03 5.67
N VAL A 185 -3.98 -33.55 4.65
CA VAL A 185 -4.54 -34.09 3.41
C VAL A 185 -5.20 -35.43 3.72
N GLN A 186 -6.48 -35.59 3.35
CA GLN A 186 -7.10 -36.90 3.08
C GLN A 186 -8.23 -36.75 2.06
N SER A 187 -8.14 -37.53 0.98
CA SER A 187 -9.07 -37.63 -0.15
C SER A 187 -10.42 -38.28 0.25
N PRO A 188 -11.50 -38.10 -0.55
CA PRO A 188 -12.87 -38.39 -0.12
C PRO A 188 -13.30 -39.85 -0.38
N ASN A 189 -14.12 -40.40 0.52
CA ASN A 189 -14.96 -41.56 0.25
C ASN A 189 -16.36 -41.36 0.88
N VAL A 190 -17.33 -41.17 -0.01
CA VAL A 190 -18.76 -41.58 -0.10
C VAL A 190 -19.54 -42.04 1.16
N SER A 191 -20.75 -41.46 1.29
CA SER A 191 -22.00 -41.86 2.02
C SER A 191 -21.96 -41.84 3.56
N GLU A 192 -22.99 -41.44 4.33
CA GLU A 192 -24.44 -41.65 4.20
C GLU A 192 -25.24 -40.70 5.15
N HIS A 193 -26.56 -40.61 4.95
CA HIS A 193 -27.57 -39.84 5.70
C HIS A 193 -27.52 -39.95 7.24
N GLN A 194 -27.84 -38.85 7.96
CA GLN A 194 -28.83 -38.87 9.07
C GLN A 194 -29.26 -37.47 9.57
N THR A 195 -30.54 -37.39 9.87
CA THR A 195 -31.38 -36.29 10.36
C THR A 195 -31.16 -35.99 11.84
N ALA A 196 -31.11 -34.70 12.24
CA ALA A 196 -31.40 -34.27 13.62
C ALA A 196 -31.82 -32.78 13.69
N SER A 197 -32.83 -32.54 14.52
CA SER A 197 -33.60 -31.31 14.78
C SER A 197 -32.89 -30.28 15.70
N PRO A 198 -33.34 -29.00 15.74
CA PRO A 198 -32.70 -27.95 16.54
C PRO A 198 -33.29 -27.87 17.96
N PRO A 199 -32.52 -27.48 19.00
CA PRO A 199 -33.11 -27.14 20.29
C PRO A 199 -33.15 -25.62 20.58
N SER A 200 -34.36 -25.21 20.99
CA SER A 200 -34.82 -24.25 22.01
C SER A 200 -34.09 -22.94 22.35
N GLU A 201 -34.91 -21.88 22.32
CA GLU A 201 -34.72 -20.48 22.71
C GLU A 201 -34.38 -20.15 24.19
N CYS A 202 -33.86 -18.91 24.35
CA CYS A 202 -33.94 -17.94 25.47
C CYS A 202 -32.94 -18.03 26.67
N PRO A 203 -32.65 -16.94 27.44
CA PRO A 203 -33.03 -15.52 27.32
C PRO A 203 -31.91 -14.45 27.54
N MET A 204 -32.15 -13.26 26.99
CA MET A 204 -31.81 -11.88 27.44
C MET A 204 -30.79 -11.66 28.58
N HIS A 205 -29.70 -10.93 28.27
CA HIS A 205 -29.21 -9.86 29.15
C HIS A 205 -28.85 -8.59 28.37
N GLN A 206 -29.75 -7.61 28.50
CA GLN A 206 -29.55 -6.19 28.25
C GLN A 206 -28.25 -5.70 28.91
N LYS A 207 -27.31 -5.23 28.09
CA LYS A 207 -26.39 -4.19 28.53
C LYS A 207 -26.68 -2.95 27.70
N LYS A 208 -27.48 -2.08 28.32
CA LYS A 208 -27.76 -0.71 27.88
C LYS A 208 -26.41 -0.01 27.67
N MET A 209 -26.04 0.26 26.42
CA MET A 209 -24.99 1.24 26.15
C MET A 209 -25.54 2.59 26.58
N GLU A 210 -24.98 3.13 27.66
CA GLU A 210 -25.15 4.53 27.99
C GLU A 210 -24.58 5.35 26.83
N GLY A 211 -25.47 6.10 26.18
CA GLY A 211 -25.20 6.81 24.94
C GLY A 211 -24.10 7.85 25.12
N CYS A 212 -23.17 7.86 24.18
CA CYS A 212 -22.34 9.02 23.92
C CYS A 212 -23.27 10.09 23.34
N ALA A 213 -23.34 11.26 23.97
CA ALA A 213 -24.09 12.38 23.43
C ALA A 213 -23.49 12.74 22.07
N VAL A 214 -24.20 12.41 20.99
CA VAL A 214 -24.00 13.06 19.71
C VAL A 214 -24.04 14.55 20.02
N HIS A 215 -22.99 15.30 19.66
CA HIS A 215 -22.95 16.75 19.81
C HIS A 215 -23.99 17.37 18.86
N VAL A 216 -25.26 17.24 19.22
CA VAL A 216 -26.34 18.08 18.71
C VAL A 216 -26.17 19.38 19.46
N LYS A 217 -25.54 20.36 18.80
CA LYS A 217 -25.60 21.75 19.27
C LYS A 217 -27.07 22.13 19.39
N SER A 218 -27.53 22.39 20.62
CA SER A 218 -28.81 23.02 20.90
C SER A 218 -28.84 24.41 20.26
N SER A 219 -29.89 24.64 19.49
CA SER A 219 -30.22 25.90 18.83
C SER A 219 -30.34 27.07 19.81
N ASP A 220 -29.45 28.04 19.68
CA ASP A 220 -29.85 29.43 19.42
C ASP A 220 -28.65 30.27 18.91
N GLN A 221 -28.93 31.14 17.92
CA GLN A 221 -28.05 32.13 17.26
C GLN A 221 -27.18 31.67 16.06
N GLY A 222 -27.70 31.93 14.85
CA GLY A 222 -26.95 32.57 13.75
C GLY A 222 -26.05 31.72 12.84
N ALA A 223 -26.63 31.23 11.74
CA ALA A 223 -26.06 31.00 10.39
C ALA A 223 -24.80 30.10 10.17
N GLU A 224 -24.93 29.22 9.17
CA GLU A 224 -23.90 28.43 8.45
C GLU A 224 -23.21 27.26 9.19
N ASN A 225 -23.90 26.13 9.37
CA ASN A 225 -23.24 24.82 9.29
C ASN A 225 -24.23 23.66 9.00
N GLN A 226 -24.97 23.74 7.89
CA GLN A 226 -25.87 22.66 7.47
C GLN A 226 -25.29 21.91 6.27
N ASN A 227 -25.06 20.61 6.49
CA ASN A 227 -24.83 19.51 5.54
C ASN A 227 -23.44 19.38 4.88
N VAL A 228 -22.50 18.76 5.61
CA VAL A 228 -21.18 18.32 5.08
C VAL A 228 -21.25 17.00 4.29
N VAL A 229 -22.38 16.29 4.34
CA VAL A 229 -22.59 14.95 3.73
C VAL A 229 -23.33 15.05 2.39
N PRO A 230 -23.03 14.22 1.38
CA PRO A 230 -23.67 14.30 0.06
C PRO A 230 -25.20 14.08 0.06
N ALA A 231 -25.92 15.01 -0.58
CA ALA A 231 -27.40 15.04 -0.63
C ALA A 231 -28.05 13.76 -1.19
N HIS A 232 -27.39 13.04 -2.11
CA HIS A 232 -27.93 11.82 -2.72
C HIS A 232 -28.14 10.66 -1.72
N GLN A 233 -27.62 10.78 -0.49
CA GLN A 233 -27.82 9.81 0.58
C GLN A 233 -29.03 10.11 1.47
N GLU A 234 -29.63 11.29 1.42
CA GLU A 234 -30.77 11.64 2.28
C GLU A 234 -32.01 10.79 1.97
N HIS A 235 -32.35 10.64 0.69
CA HIS A 235 -33.48 9.83 0.21
C HIS A 235 -33.13 8.39 -0.15
N ALA A 236 -31.87 7.96 0.02
CA ALA A 236 -31.42 6.65 -0.47
C ALA A 236 -32.15 5.45 0.18
N TYR A 237 -32.57 5.60 1.44
CA TYR A 237 -33.29 4.58 2.20
C TYR A 237 -34.71 4.30 1.69
N GLU A 238 -35.36 5.27 1.03
CA GLU A 238 -36.69 5.08 0.45
C GLU A 238 -36.67 3.97 -0.63
N TYR A 239 -35.53 3.82 -1.31
CA TYR A 239 -35.29 2.83 -2.35
C TYR A 239 -34.71 1.49 -1.86
N VAL A 240 -34.40 1.39 -0.56
CA VAL A 240 -34.04 0.11 0.10
C VAL A 240 -35.30 -0.64 0.52
N VAL A 241 -36.35 0.11 0.90
CA VAL A 241 -37.56 -0.45 1.53
C VAL A 241 -38.64 -0.84 0.51
N CYS A 242 -38.70 -0.22 -0.69
CA CYS A 242 -39.74 -0.50 -1.69
C CYS A 242 -39.23 -0.37 -3.14
N PRO A 243 -39.43 -1.37 -4.02
CA PRO A 243 -39.25 -1.21 -5.46
C PRO A 243 -40.38 -0.34 -6.02
N VAL A 244 -40.10 0.94 -6.28
CA VAL A 244 -41.12 1.85 -6.82
C VAL A 244 -41.39 1.50 -8.28
N LYS A 245 -42.67 1.38 -8.66
CA LYS A 245 -43.09 1.23 -10.06
C LYS A 245 -42.66 2.45 -10.86
N SER A 246 -42.06 2.21 -12.02
CA SER A 246 -41.71 3.19 -13.05
C SER A 246 -42.95 3.99 -13.47
N GLY A 247 -43.06 5.25 -13.03
CA GLY A 247 -44.26 6.04 -13.35
C GLY A 247 -44.37 7.48 -12.86
N SER A 248 -43.34 8.11 -12.29
CA SER A 248 -43.36 9.56 -12.05
C SER A 248 -42.22 10.23 -12.79
N SER A 249 -42.56 11.10 -13.74
CA SER A 249 -41.63 12.07 -14.30
C SER A 249 -41.14 12.94 -13.15
N GLN A 250 -39.88 12.77 -12.74
CA GLN A 250 -39.21 13.73 -11.87
C GLN A 250 -39.00 15.01 -12.67
N THR A 251 -39.75 16.05 -12.31
CA THR A 251 -39.62 17.39 -12.84
C THR A 251 -38.23 17.95 -12.53
N THR A 252 -37.73 18.81 -13.41
CA THR A 252 -36.40 19.44 -13.38
C THR A 252 -36.16 20.40 -12.21
N ASP A 253 -37.11 20.50 -11.26
CA ASP A 253 -37.12 21.49 -10.18
C ASP A 253 -36.50 20.97 -8.87
N ASP A 254 -35.98 19.75 -8.85
CA ASP A 254 -35.47 19.08 -7.63
C ASP A 254 -33.93 18.97 -7.62
N ILE A 255 -33.24 19.98 -8.16
CA ILE A 255 -31.78 20.09 -8.07
C ILE A 255 -31.47 20.81 -6.76
N ASP A 256 -30.93 20.11 -5.76
CA ASP A 256 -30.47 20.73 -4.52
C ASP A 256 -29.38 21.77 -4.85
N PRO A 257 -29.62 23.08 -4.62
CA PRO A 257 -28.68 24.15 -4.95
C PRO A 257 -27.36 24.06 -4.17
N ARG A 258 -27.28 23.21 -3.14
CA ARG A 258 -26.11 23.06 -2.26
C ARG A 258 -25.12 21.99 -2.73
N ASN A 259 -25.56 21.03 -3.55
CA ASN A 259 -24.69 19.95 -4.06
C ASN A 259 -24.78 19.75 -5.59
N MET A 260 -25.67 20.50 -6.28
CA MET A 260 -25.82 20.49 -7.75
C MET A 260 -25.91 19.09 -8.36
N MET A 261 -26.33 18.10 -7.57
CA MET A 261 -26.49 16.72 -8.00
C MET A 261 -27.96 16.50 -8.31
N PRO A 262 -28.30 16.01 -9.52
CA PRO A 262 -29.67 15.64 -9.81
C PRO A 262 -30.10 14.46 -8.93
N PRO A 263 -31.42 14.28 -8.70
CA PRO A 263 -31.94 13.13 -7.98
C PRO A 263 -31.49 11.82 -8.65
N PRO A 264 -31.38 10.72 -7.87
CA PRO A 264 -30.91 9.44 -8.37
C PRO A 264 -31.78 8.94 -9.53
N ASN A 265 -31.25 9.05 -10.76
CA ASN A 265 -31.95 8.62 -11.96
C ASN A 265 -32.01 7.09 -12.05
N GLN A 266 -33.16 6.54 -11.73
CA GLN A 266 -33.51 5.11 -11.80
C GLN A 266 -34.32 4.77 -13.07
N VAL A 267 -34.42 5.68 -14.04
CA VAL A 267 -35.17 5.45 -15.28
C VAL A 267 -34.27 4.71 -16.29
N PRO A 268 -34.76 3.64 -16.95
CA PRO A 268 -34.02 2.97 -18.03
C PRO A 268 -33.65 3.92 -19.17
N SER A 269 -32.44 3.76 -19.71
CA SER A 269 -32.01 4.55 -20.87
C SER A 269 -32.73 4.10 -22.17
N PRO A 270 -32.96 4.98 -23.16
CA PRO A 270 -33.72 4.63 -24.38
C PRO A 270 -33.21 3.38 -25.13
N ASP A 271 -31.90 3.14 -25.14
CA ASP A 271 -31.25 2.02 -25.84
C ASP A 271 -30.84 0.87 -24.90
N GLN A 272 -31.44 0.76 -23.72
CA GLN A 272 -31.07 -0.29 -22.75
C GLN A 272 -31.55 -1.67 -23.22
N PRO A 273 -30.67 -2.68 -23.32
CA PRO A 273 -31.01 -3.98 -23.92
C PRO A 273 -31.89 -4.88 -23.03
N PHE A 274 -31.85 -4.72 -21.71
CA PHE A 274 -32.59 -5.54 -20.75
C PHE A 274 -32.94 -4.75 -19.48
N PRO A 275 -33.98 -5.14 -18.73
CA PRO A 275 -34.34 -4.48 -17.47
C PRO A 275 -33.24 -4.70 -16.41
N LEU A 276 -32.99 -3.68 -15.60
CA LEU A 276 -32.03 -3.70 -14.50
C LEU A 276 -32.73 -3.46 -13.17
N SER A 277 -32.19 -4.02 -12.09
CA SER A 277 -32.76 -3.81 -10.76
C SER A 277 -32.61 -2.35 -10.31
N THR A 278 -33.67 -1.82 -9.73
CA THR A 278 -33.71 -0.50 -9.08
C THR A 278 -33.52 -0.58 -7.56
N VAL A 279 -33.42 -1.80 -7.03
CA VAL A 279 -33.20 -2.06 -5.61
C VAL A 279 -31.79 -1.64 -5.22
N ARG A 280 -31.67 -0.99 -4.06
CA ARG A 280 -30.40 -0.55 -3.49
C ARG A 280 -30.04 -1.39 -2.27
N GLU A 281 -28.75 -1.56 -2.05
CA GLU A 281 -28.19 -2.32 -0.93
C GLU A 281 -27.60 -1.37 0.13
N GLU A 282 -27.85 -1.66 1.40
CA GLU A 282 -27.25 -0.93 2.52
C GLU A 282 -25.83 -1.45 2.80
N SER A 283 -24.86 -0.55 2.93
CA SER A 283 -23.46 -0.87 3.23
C SER A 283 -23.25 -1.20 4.72
N THR A 284 -22.04 -1.63 5.08
CA THR A 284 -21.64 -1.68 6.50
C THR A 284 -21.08 -0.34 7.01
N ILE A 285 -20.88 0.63 6.12
CA ILE A 285 -20.16 1.87 6.37
C ILE A 285 -21.06 2.90 7.06
N PRO A 286 -20.78 3.31 8.30
CA PRO A 286 -21.59 4.30 9.01
C PRO A 286 -21.45 5.70 8.38
N ARG A 287 -22.56 6.42 8.27
CA ARG A 287 -22.60 7.77 7.70
C ARG A 287 -22.43 8.82 8.79
N ALA A 288 -21.57 9.80 8.56
CA ALA A 288 -21.35 10.87 9.52
C ALA A 288 -22.64 11.65 9.83
N TYR A 289 -22.75 12.12 11.07
CA TYR A 289 -23.88 12.94 11.58
C TYR A 289 -25.25 12.26 11.50
N SER A 290 -25.30 10.92 11.35
CA SER A 290 -26.55 10.16 11.38
C SER A 290 -26.35 8.76 11.92
N GLU A 291 -27.39 8.12 12.43
CA GLU A 291 -27.37 6.70 12.83
C GLU A 291 -27.51 5.75 11.63
N LYS A 292 -27.59 6.29 10.42
CA LYS A 292 -27.75 5.57 9.16
C LYS A 292 -26.38 5.19 8.58
N LYS A 293 -26.37 4.17 7.74
CA LYS A 293 -25.24 3.75 6.92
C LYS A 293 -25.32 4.31 5.51
N TRP A 294 -24.25 4.17 4.76
CA TRP A 294 -24.24 4.49 3.34
C TRP A 294 -25.03 3.46 2.55
N VAL A 295 -25.69 3.90 1.47
CA VAL A 295 -26.48 3.03 0.59
C VAL A 295 -25.86 3.05 -0.81
N TYR A 296 -25.52 1.86 -1.31
CA TYR A 296 -24.91 1.66 -2.63
C TYR A 296 -25.91 1.98 -3.76
N PRO A 297 -25.42 2.36 -4.95
CA PRO A 297 -26.28 2.58 -6.12
C PRO A 297 -26.94 1.26 -6.57
N SER A 298 -28.14 1.35 -7.15
CA SER A 298 -28.79 0.21 -7.82
C SER A 298 -28.13 -0.08 -9.17
N GLU A 299 -28.48 -1.21 -9.79
CA GLU A 299 -27.96 -1.56 -11.11
C GLU A 299 -28.33 -0.56 -12.18
N GLN A 300 -29.57 -0.09 -12.14
CA GLN A 300 -30.04 0.94 -13.05
C GLN A 300 -29.29 2.27 -12.86
N MET A 301 -29.03 2.66 -11.60
CA MET A 301 -28.24 3.86 -11.31
C MET A 301 -26.79 3.73 -11.80
N PHE A 302 -26.17 2.57 -11.60
CA PHE A 302 -24.81 2.29 -12.06
C PHE A 302 -24.72 2.37 -13.59
N TRP A 303 -25.66 1.73 -14.30
CA TRP A 303 -25.76 1.78 -15.75
C TRP A 303 -25.85 3.22 -16.27
N ASN A 304 -26.77 4.01 -15.71
CA ASN A 304 -26.96 5.40 -16.10
C ASN A 304 -25.71 6.26 -15.82
N ALA A 305 -25.02 6.01 -14.70
CA ALA A 305 -23.77 6.70 -14.38
C ALA A 305 -22.64 6.34 -15.36
N MET A 306 -22.55 5.08 -15.80
CA MET A 306 -21.56 4.63 -16.79
C MET A 306 -21.81 5.26 -18.16
N LEU A 307 -23.08 5.34 -18.61
CA LEU A 307 -23.43 6.03 -19.85
C LEU A 307 -23.04 7.51 -19.82
N LYS A 308 -23.24 8.18 -18.67
CA LYS A 308 -22.84 9.59 -18.46
C LYS A 308 -21.32 9.80 -18.50
N LYS A 309 -20.54 8.79 -18.11
CA LYS A 309 -19.08 8.77 -18.24
C LYS A 309 -18.60 8.49 -19.68
N GLY A 310 -19.53 8.34 -20.63
CA GLY A 310 -19.22 8.09 -22.05
C GLY A 310 -19.08 6.60 -22.39
N TRP A 311 -19.35 5.70 -21.43
CA TRP A 311 -19.31 4.26 -21.70
C TRP A 311 -20.45 3.85 -22.63
N ARG A 312 -20.19 2.91 -23.54
CA ARG A 312 -21.18 2.39 -24.50
C ARG A 312 -21.04 0.88 -24.55
N TRP A 313 -22.01 0.20 -23.95
CA TRP A 313 -22.11 -1.27 -23.96
C TRP A 313 -22.52 -1.75 -25.35
N LYS A 314 -21.83 -2.72 -25.95
CA LYS A 314 -22.33 -3.36 -27.18
C LYS A 314 -23.33 -4.45 -26.79
N LYS A 315 -24.26 -4.76 -27.70
CA LYS A 315 -25.38 -5.68 -27.45
C LYS A 315 -24.95 -7.10 -27.08
N ASP A 316 -23.74 -7.51 -27.47
CA ASP A 316 -23.19 -8.85 -27.22
C ASP A 316 -22.20 -8.88 -26.04
N ASP A 317 -21.89 -7.73 -25.42
CA ASP A 317 -20.78 -7.63 -24.46
C ASP A 317 -21.20 -7.95 -23.01
N ILE A 318 -22.50 -7.85 -22.66
CA ILE A 318 -22.97 -7.95 -21.27
C ILE A 318 -24.35 -8.57 -21.15
N SER A 319 -24.48 -9.50 -20.20
CA SER A 319 -25.76 -10.05 -19.72
C SER A 319 -26.27 -9.33 -18.45
N PRO A 320 -27.56 -9.48 -18.08
CA PRO A 320 -28.06 -9.01 -16.79
C PRO A 320 -27.27 -9.55 -15.59
N GLU A 321 -26.84 -10.81 -15.66
CA GLU A 321 -26.08 -11.47 -14.60
C GLU A 321 -24.69 -10.83 -14.43
N ASP A 322 -24.04 -10.43 -15.54
CA ASP A 322 -22.77 -9.72 -15.49
C ASP A 322 -22.91 -8.37 -14.76
N MET A 323 -24.03 -7.66 -14.97
CA MET A 323 -24.29 -6.40 -14.25
C MET A 323 -24.44 -6.63 -12.75
N THR A 324 -25.21 -7.64 -12.35
CA THR A 324 -25.34 -8.03 -10.95
C THR A 324 -23.97 -8.38 -10.34
N ASN A 325 -23.13 -9.11 -11.08
CA ASN A 325 -21.79 -9.46 -10.63
C ASN A 325 -20.88 -8.23 -10.48
N ILE A 326 -20.86 -7.33 -11.47
CA ILE A 326 -20.07 -6.08 -11.43
C ILE A 326 -20.41 -5.26 -10.19
N ILE A 327 -21.69 -5.14 -9.84
CA ILE A 327 -22.13 -4.32 -8.71
C ILE A 327 -21.81 -4.99 -7.39
N LYS A 328 -22.02 -6.30 -7.26
CA LYS A 328 -21.59 -7.05 -6.07
C LYS A 328 -20.09 -6.87 -5.83
N ILE A 329 -19.30 -6.98 -6.89
CA ILE A 329 -17.85 -6.79 -6.86
C ILE A 329 -17.49 -5.35 -6.44
N HIS A 330 -18.16 -4.34 -7.00
CA HIS A 330 -17.95 -2.94 -6.63
C HIS A 330 -18.29 -2.67 -5.15
N ASN A 331 -19.42 -3.19 -4.67
CA ASN A 331 -19.83 -3.07 -3.27
C ASN A 331 -18.80 -3.75 -2.35
N GLN A 332 -18.36 -4.96 -2.67
CA GLN A 332 -17.32 -5.67 -1.92
C GLN A 332 -15.99 -4.89 -1.90
N ASN A 333 -15.56 -4.29 -3.01
CA ASN A 333 -14.37 -3.45 -3.04
C ASN A 333 -14.49 -2.24 -2.12
N ASN A 334 -15.67 -1.62 -2.01
CA ASN A 334 -15.91 -0.51 -1.08
C ASN A 334 -15.86 -0.97 0.38
N GLU A 335 -16.42 -2.14 0.69
CA GLU A 335 -16.35 -2.74 2.03
C GLU A 335 -14.91 -3.08 2.42
N GLN A 336 -14.11 -3.60 1.50
CA GLN A 336 -12.68 -3.86 1.73
C GLN A 336 -11.89 -2.56 1.95
N ALA A 337 -12.17 -1.53 1.15
CA ALA A 337 -11.56 -0.21 1.32
C ALA A 337 -11.88 0.36 2.71
N TRP A 338 -13.13 0.25 3.18
CA TRP A 338 -13.52 0.64 4.53
C TRP A 338 -12.80 -0.17 5.61
N LYS A 339 -12.68 -1.49 5.43
CA LYS A 339 -11.93 -2.36 6.36
C LYS A 339 -10.46 -1.95 6.46
N GLU A 340 -9.83 -1.55 5.36
CA GLU A 340 -8.47 -1.02 5.39
C GLU A 340 -8.37 0.33 6.10
N ILE A 341 -9.36 1.21 5.95
CA ILE A 341 -9.44 2.45 6.75
C ILE A 341 -9.54 2.12 8.24
N LEU A 342 -10.39 1.18 8.64
CA LEU A 342 -10.54 0.77 10.04
C LEU A 342 -9.23 0.23 10.63
N LYS A 343 -8.37 -0.41 9.84
CA LYS A 343 -7.03 -0.84 10.28
C LYS A 343 -6.13 0.35 10.63
N TRP A 344 -6.25 1.47 9.92
CA TRP A 344 -5.54 2.71 10.27
C TRP A 344 -6.16 3.40 11.48
N GLU A 345 -7.49 3.45 11.55
CA GLU A 345 -8.23 4.03 12.67
C GLU A 345 -8.05 3.22 13.98
N ALA A 346 -7.61 1.97 13.90
CA ALA A 346 -7.19 1.17 15.06
C ALA A 346 -6.08 1.85 15.90
N LEU A 347 -5.26 2.73 15.29
CA LEU A 347 -4.26 3.53 15.99
C LEU A 347 -4.86 4.59 16.92
N HIS A 348 -6.14 4.95 16.71
CA HIS A 348 -6.83 6.07 17.35
C HIS A 348 -8.11 5.65 18.09
N VAL A 349 -8.23 4.36 18.44
CA VAL A 349 -9.40 3.84 19.19
C VAL A 349 -9.62 4.59 20.51
N VAL A 350 -8.54 5.04 21.15
CA VAL A 350 -8.61 5.84 22.39
C VAL A 350 -9.16 7.25 22.12
N GLU A 351 -8.84 7.84 20.98
CA GLU A 351 -9.34 9.17 20.60
C GLU A 351 -10.81 9.12 20.18
N CYS A 352 -11.24 8.01 19.58
CA CYS A 352 -12.60 7.86 19.06
C CYS A 352 -13.21 6.49 19.42
N PRO A 353 -13.68 6.30 20.67
CA PRO A 353 -14.19 5.02 21.15
C PRO A 353 -15.47 4.54 20.45
N CYS A 354 -16.29 5.47 19.94
CA CYS A 354 -17.52 5.14 19.21
C CYS A 354 -17.27 4.72 17.75
N GLY A 355 -16.03 4.81 17.28
CA GLY A 355 -15.64 4.45 15.93
C GLY A 355 -15.79 5.59 14.90
N PRO A 356 -15.03 5.51 13.79
CA PRO A 356 -15.03 6.51 12.74
C PRO A 356 -16.28 6.40 11.84
N THR A 357 -16.69 7.50 11.22
CA THR A 357 -17.80 7.54 10.26
C THR A 357 -17.41 8.18 8.92
N LEU A 358 -18.05 7.79 7.82
CA LEU A 358 -17.72 8.33 6.50
C LEU A 358 -18.56 9.58 6.19
N ILE A 359 -17.87 10.70 5.93
CA ILE A 359 -18.50 11.99 5.55
C ILE A 359 -18.80 12.01 4.05
N ARG A 360 -17.79 11.71 3.22
CA ARG A 360 -17.90 11.75 1.75
C ARG A 360 -16.75 10.98 1.10
N PHE A 361 -16.96 10.56 -0.12
CA PHE A 361 -15.93 10.00 -0.99
C PHE A 361 -15.95 10.71 -2.35
N GLY A 362 -14.79 10.80 -3.00
CA GLY A 362 -14.65 11.44 -4.31
C GLY A 362 -13.66 10.69 -5.20
N GLY A 363 -14.07 10.42 -6.44
CA GLY A 363 -13.22 9.80 -7.46
C GLY A 363 -12.25 10.81 -8.07
N LYS A 364 -10.98 10.42 -8.17
CA LYS A 364 -9.85 11.21 -8.69
C LYS A 364 -8.99 10.40 -9.68
N ALA A 365 -9.65 9.64 -10.57
CA ALA A 365 -8.99 8.70 -11.48
C ALA A 365 -7.82 9.29 -12.31
N LYS A 366 -7.88 10.58 -12.67
CA LYS A 366 -6.82 11.24 -13.47
C LYS A 366 -5.68 11.83 -12.64
N GLU A 367 -5.85 11.95 -11.32
CA GLU A 367 -4.85 12.55 -10.44
C GLU A 367 -4.06 11.45 -9.75
N TYR A 368 -2.96 10.96 -10.33
CA TYR A 368 -2.18 9.91 -9.65
C TYR A 368 -1.53 10.42 -8.36
N SER A 369 -1.56 9.59 -7.33
CA SER A 369 -0.90 9.88 -6.07
C SER A 369 0.62 9.98 -6.25
N PRO A 370 1.36 10.76 -5.42
CA PRO A 370 2.81 10.82 -5.51
C PRO A 370 3.47 9.44 -5.42
N ARG A 371 2.93 8.55 -4.58
CA ARG A 371 3.39 7.17 -4.44
C ARG A 371 3.16 6.35 -5.71
N ALA A 372 1.98 6.47 -6.34
CA ALA A 372 1.70 5.80 -7.61
C ALA A 372 2.65 6.25 -8.72
N ARG A 373 2.94 7.57 -8.80
CA ARG A 373 3.91 8.12 -9.78
C ARG A 373 5.32 7.57 -9.58
N ILE A 374 5.80 7.52 -8.33
CA ILE A 374 7.13 6.97 -8.01
C ILE A 374 7.19 5.47 -8.31
N ARG A 375 6.14 4.70 -7.96
CA ARG A 375 6.08 3.26 -8.29
C ARG A 375 6.08 3.04 -9.80
N SER A 376 5.33 3.84 -10.55
CA SER A 376 5.31 3.74 -12.01
C SER A 376 6.67 4.04 -12.63
N TRP A 377 7.39 5.05 -12.11
CA TRP A 377 8.75 5.33 -12.52
C TRP A 377 9.72 4.16 -12.27
N MET A 378 9.46 3.31 -11.28
CA MET A 378 10.22 2.08 -11.01
C MET A 378 9.74 0.86 -11.83
N GLY A 379 8.85 1.04 -12.81
CA GLY A 379 8.36 -0.02 -13.69
C GLY A 379 7.13 -0.78 -13.21
N TYR A 380 6.45 -0.32 -12.16
CA TYR A 380 5.17 -0.89 -11.71
C TYR A 380 3.98 -0.29 -12.48
N GLU A 381 2.86 -1.00 -12.52
CA GLU A 381 1.63 -0.49 -13.12
C GLU A 381 1.01 0.64 -12.30
N LEU A 382 0.38 1.59 -13.00
CA LEU A 382 -0.40 2.67 -12.39
C LEU A 382 -1.74 2.12 -11.89
N PRO A 383 -2.33 2.70 -10.83
CA PRO A 383 -3.65 2.32 -10.40
C PRO A 383 -4.68 2.68 -11.48
N PHE A 384 -5.63 1.79 -11.74
CA PHE A 384 -6.69 2.04 -12.71
C PHE A 384 -7.75 3.01 -12.18
N ASP A 385 -7.86 3.14 -10.85
CA ASP A 385 -8.74 4.10 -10.21
C ASP A 385 -8.13 4.65 -8.91
N ARG A 386 -8.54 5.86 -8.52
CA ARG A 386 -8.11 6.52 -7.28
C ARG A 386 -9.30 7.21 -6.64
N HIS A 387 -9.43 7.05 -5.32
CA HIS A 387 -10.41 7.76 -4.52
C HIS A 387 -9.78 8.48 -3.33
N ASP A 388 -10.37 9.63 -2.99
CA ASP A 388 -10.14 10.31 -1.71
C ASP A 388 -11.41 10.14 -0.85
N TRP A 389 -11.28 9.57 0.34
CA TRP A 389 -12.37 9.40 1.30
C TRP A 389 -12.15 10.33 2.49
N ILE A 390 -13.19 11.01 2.96
CA ILE A 390 -13.13 11.90 4.13
C ILE A 390 -13.91 11.24 5.26
N VAL A 391 -13.19 10.93 6.33
CA VAL A 391 -13.69 10.22 7.50
C VAL A 391 -13.78 11.19 8.65
N ASP A 392 -14.91 11.18 9.35
CA ASP A 392 -15.05 11.84 10.65
C ASP A 392 -14.51 10.92 11.74
N ARG A 393 -13.44 11.36 12.40
CA ARG A 393 -12.91 10.76 13.61
C ARG A 393 -13.37 11.60 14.80
N CYS A 394 -14.63 11.42 15.20
CA CYS A 394 -15.21 12.05 16.38
C CYS A 394 -15.06 13.59 16.40
N GLY A 395 -15.36 14.25 15.27
CA GLY A 395 -15.26 15.71 15.10
C GLY A 395 -13.99 16.18 14.38
N LYS A 396 -13.12 15.27 13.95
CA LYS A 396 -11.92 15.58 13.14
C LYS A 396 -12.03 14.94 11.76
N GLU A 397 -12.03 15.76 10.72
CA GLU A 397 -11.96 15.26 9.34
C GLU A 397 -10.56 14.73 9.02
N VAL A 398 -10.49 13.46 8.60
CA VAL A 398 -9.28 12.79 8.15
C VAL A 398 -9.48 12.32 6.72
N ARG A 399 -8.60 12.74 5.83
CA ARG A 399 -8.63 12.29 4.44
C ARG A 399 -7.79 11.04 4.24
N TYR A 400 -8.35 10.05 3.56
CA TYR A 400 -7.70 8.82 3.11
C TYR A 400 -7.54 8.83 1.60
N VAL A 401 -6.39 8.37 1.12
CA VAL A 401 -6.12 8.13 -0.30
C VAL A 401 -6.15 6.63 -0.54
N ILE A 402 -6.89 6.22 -1.57
CA ILE A 402 -7.13 4.83 -1.94
C ILE A 402 -6.76 4.69 -3.41
N ASP A 403 -5.68 3.96 -3.69
CA ASP A 403 -5.29 3.60 -5.05
C ASP A 403 -5.70 2.14 -5.32
N TYR A 404 -6.42 1.90 -6.42
CA TYR A 404 -6.89 0.58 -6.85
C TYR A 404 -5.99 0.05 -7.97
N TYR A 405 -5.37 -1.10 -7.75
CA TYR A 405 -4.51 -1.77 -8.72
C TYR A 405 -5.11 -3.09 -9.18
N ASP A 406 -4.80 -3.49 -10.40
CA ASP A 406 -5.18 -4.80 -10.93
C ASP A 406 -4.38 -5.89 -10.19
N GLY A 407 -5.08 -6.85 -9.60
CA GLY A 407 -4.51 -7.97 -8.85
C GLY A 407 -4.25 -9.22 -9.69
N GLY A 408 -4.65 -9.24 -10.96
CA GLY A 408 -4.56 -10.40 -11.85
C GLY A 408 -5.79 -11.31 -11.77
N GLU A 409 -5.59 -12.63 -11.72
CA GLU A 409 -6.69 -13.60 -11.73
C GLU A 409 -7.56 -13.52 -10.46
N VAL A 410 -8.88 -13.68 -10.63
CA VAL A 410 -9.87 -13.58 -9.56
C VAL A 410 -9.77 -14.79 -8.63
N ASP A 411 -9.49 -14.56 -7.33
CA ASP A 411 -9.55 -15.62 -6.31
C ASP A 411 -11.00 -16.01 -5.96
N LYS A 412 -11.20 -17.15 -5.30
CA LYS A 412 -12.50 -17.70 -4.88
C LYS A 412 -13.32 -16.75 -4.00
N ASP A 413 -12.68 -15.76 -3.38
CA ASP A 413 -13.30 -14.74 -2.53
C ASP A 413 -13.66 -13.45 -3.31
N TYR A 414 -13.65 -13.48 -4.64
CA TYR A 414 -13.89 -12.32 -5.53
C TYR A 414 -12.92 -11.13 -5.28
N GLN A 415 -11.74 -11.40 -4.72
CA GLN A 415 -10.69 -10.40 -4.54
C GLN A 415 -9.81 -10.34 -5.78
N PHE A 416 -10.04 -9.34 -6.62
CA PHE A 416 -9.28 -9.09 -7.84
C PHE A 416 -8.53 -7.74 -7.81
N THR A 417 -8.74 -6.92 -6.77
CA THR A 417 -8.09 -5.60 -6.65
C THR A 417 -7.10 -5.57 -5.51
N ILE A 418 -5.90 -5.07 -5.79
CA ILE A 418 -4.93 -4.74 -4.76
C ILE A 418 -5.21 -3.30 -4.31
N LEU A 419 -5.59 -3.14 -3.05
CA LEU A 419 -5.91 -1.84 -2.46
C LEU A 419 -4.71 -1.25 -1.72
N ASP A 420 -4.30 -0.03 -2.08
CA ASP A 420 -3.32 0.75 -1.30
C ASP A 420 -4.00 1.92 -0.57
N VAL A 421 -4.50 1.64 0.63
CA VAL A 421 -5.21 2.59 1.50
C VAL A 421 -4.28 3.22 2.52
N ARG A 422 -4.35 4.54 2.67
CA ARG A 422 -3.49 5.30 3.60
C ARG A 422 -4.03 6.71 3.94
N PRO A 423 -3.78 7.23 5.15
CA PRO A 423 -4.08 8.62 5.50
C PRO A 423 -3.36 9.59 4.56
N ALA A 424 -3.95 10.69 4.12
CA ALA A 424 -3.31 11.64 3.20
C ALA A 424 -2.15 12.41 3.88
N PHE A 425 -1.21 12.96 3.10
CA PHE A 425 -0.10 13.79 3.61
C PHE A 425 -0.52 15.25 3.83
N ASP A 426 -1.65 15.48 4.51
CA ASP A 426 -2.17 16.82 4.79
C ASP A 426 -2.11 17.21 6.27
N SER A 427 -1.74 16.30 7.17
CA SER A 427 -1.56 16.59 8.59
C SER A 427 -0.35 15.89 9.21
N ILE A 428 0.19 16.50 10.27
CA ILE A 428 1.30 15.94 11.06
C ILE A 428 0.90 14.59 11.67
N SER A 429 -0.36 14.47 12.14
CA SER A 429 -0.91 13.20 12.64
C SER A 429 -0.81 12.12 11.57
N ALA A 430 -1.30 12.39 10.35
CA ALA A 430 -1.27 11.41 9.27
C ALA A 430 0.16 11.01 8.84
N ILE A 431 1.11 11.95 8.88
CA ILE A 431 2.54 11.65 8.68
C ILE A 431 3.03 10.71 9.78
N TRP A 432 2.74 11.02 11.05
CA TRP A 432 3.13 10.21 12.20
C TRP A 432 2.50 8.81 12.18
N ASP A 433 1.24 8.69 11.76
CA ASP A 433 0.55 7.41 11.63
C ASP A 433 1.21 6.55 10.57
N ARG A 434 1.55 7.13 9.41
CA ARG A 434 2.34 6.45 8.37
C ARG A 434 3.71 6.03 8.87
N MET A 435 4.41 6.88 9.63
CA MET A 435 5.71 6.54 10.22
C MET A 435 5.61 5.40 11.23
N LYS A 436 4.60 5.43 12.12
CA LYS A 436 4.34 4.35 13.08
C LYS A 436 4.08 3.02 12.38
N VAL A 437 3.19 3.01 11.38
CA VAL A 437 2.90 1.78 10.63
C VAL A 437 4.11 1.31 9.82
N ALA A 438 4.89 2.22 9.24
CA ALA A 438 6.15 1.88 8.57
C ALA A 438 7.17 1.27 9.54
N TRP A 439 7.31 1.84 10.75
CA TRP A 439 8.17 1.32 11.81
C TRP A 439 7.68 -0.04 12.35
N TRP A 440 6.37 -0.22 12.48
CA TRP A 440 5.80 -1.51 12.88
C TRP A 440 6.02 -2.58 11.84
N ARG A 441 5.87 -2.25 10.55
CA ARG A 441 6.28 -3.15 9.48
C ARG A 441 7.77 -3.47 9.65
N TRP A 442 8.61 -2.44 9.82
CA TRP A 442 10.06 -2.58 10.01
C TRP A 442 10.49 -3.53 11.14
N THR A 443 9.77 -3.49 12.26
CA THR A 443 10.13 -4.20 13.51
C THR A 443 9.38 -5.49 13.77
N SER A 444 8.41 -5.84 12.92
CA SER A 444 7.63 -7.10 13.01
C SER A 444 8.26 -8.19 12.16
#